data_AF-A0A944BGD6-F1
#
_entry.id   AF-A0A944BGD6-F1
#
_cell.length_a   1.000
_cell.length_b   1.000
_cell.length_c   1.000
_cell.angle_alpha   90.00
_cell.angle_beta   90.00
_cell.angle_gamma   90.00
#
_symmetry.space_group_name_H-M   'P 1'
#
loop_
_entity.id
_entity.type
_entity.pdbx_description
1 polymer ?
#
loop_
_entity_poly.entity_id
_entity_poly.type
_entity_poly.pdbx_seq_one_letter_code
_entity_poly.pdbx_strand_id
1 'polypeptide(L)' 'KVYEKQPLVIVNQNNATAYDVIVLAQSIVNSVKRKFALELVAEVIYI' A
#
# COMPACT_ATOMS: atom_id res chain seq x y z
N LYS A 1 3.82 3.35 -6.58
CA LYS A 1 4.04 1.98 -7.13
C LYS A 1 4.50 1.07 -5.98
N VAL A 2 4.20 -0.24 -6.02
CA VAL A 2 4.81 -1.22 -5.10
C VAL A 2 6.25 -1.50 -5.51
N TYR A 3 7.19 -1.48 -4.57
CA TYR A 3 8.60 -1.71 -4.86
C TYR A 3 8.89 -3.20 -5.11
N GLU A 4 9.56 -3.50 -6.23
CA GLU A 4 9.75 -4.87 -6.70
C GLU A 4 10.67 -5.70 -5.81
N LYS A 5 11.70 -5.09 -5.22
CA LYS A 5 12.65 -5.81 -4.34
C LYS A 5 12.11 -6.01 -2.93
N GLN A 6 11.08 -5.25 -2.52
CA GLN A 6 10.46 -5.36 -1.20
C GLN A 6 8.98 -4.94 -1.29
N PRO A 7 8.05 -5.90 -1.51
CA PRO A 7 6.64 -5.59 -1.80
C PRO A 7 5.85 -4.90 -0.68
N LEU A 8 6.39 -4.85 0.54
CA LEU A 8 5.82 -4.07 1.65
C LEU A 8 6.09 -2.57 1.54
N VAL A 9 6.97 -2.14 0.62
CA VAL A 9 7.33 -0.73 0.42
C VAL A 9 6.56 -0.14 -0.75
N ILE A 10 5.83 0.94 -0.50
CA ILE A 10 5.24 1.79 -1.54
C ILE A 10 6.20 2.94 -1.83
N VAL A 11 6.57 3.11 -3.11
CA VAL A 11 7.43 4.21 -3.56
C VAL A 11 6.63 5.27 -4.30
N ASN A 12 6.97 6.53 -4.06
CA ASN A 12 6.53 7.64 -4.89
C ASN A 12 7.21 7.52 -6.27
N GLN A 13 6.41 7.31 -7.29
CA GLN A 13 6.85 7.31 -8.67
C GLN A 13 6.01 8.34 -9.43
N ASN A 14 6.66 9.16 -10.25
CA ASN A 14 6.02 10.19 -11.07
C ASN A 14 5.20 11.22 -10.26
N ASN A 15 5.73 11.71 -9.14
CA ASN A 15 5.09 12.72 -8.29
C ASN A 15 3.73 12.28 -7.72
N ALA A 16 3.64 11.04 -7.26
CA ALA A 16 2.46 10.51 -6.58
C ALA A 16 2.08 11.40 -5.39
N THR A 17 0.78 11.70 -5.28
CA THR A 17 0.18 12.46 -4.19
C THR A 17 -0.06 11.57 -2.96
N ALA A 18 -0.34 12.17 -1.81
CA ALA A 18 -0.75 11.42 -0.61
C ALA A 18 -1.99 10.55 -0.88
N TYR A 19 -2.95 11.07 -1.65
CA TYR A 19 -4.15 10.33 -2.06
C TYR A 19 -3.80 9.08 -2.86
N ASP A 20 -2.86 9.18 -3.82
CA ASP A 20 -2.43 8.04 -4.63
C ASP A 20 -1.81 6.92 -3.77
N VAL A 21 -1.03 7.31 -2.75
CA VAL A 21 -0.43 6.37 -1.81
C VAL A 21 -1.50 5.66 -0.98
N ILE A 22 -2.47 6.40 -0.44
CA ILE A 22 -3.56 5.85 0.39
C ILE A 22 -4.43 4.89 -0.44
N VAL A 23 -4.81 5.28 -1.66
CA VAL A 23 -5.62 4.44 -2.55
C VAL A 23 -4.89 3.14 -2.90
N LEU A 24 -3.59 3.23 -3.19
CA LEU A 24 -2.78 2.04 -3.46
C LEU A 24 -2.67 1.15 -2.22
N ALA A 25 -2.42 1.72 -1.04
CA ALA A 25 -2.35 0.97 0.21
C ALA A 25 -3.67 0.22 0.50
N GLN A 26 -4.82 0.90 0.37
CA GLN A 26 -6.13 0.27 0.57
C GLN A 26 -6.39 -0.87 -0.42
N SER A 27 -5.97 -0.70 -1.68
CA SER A 27 -6.07 -1.75 -2.70
C SER A 27 -5.28 -3.00 -2.32
N ILE A 28 -4.05 -2.81 -1.80
CA ILE A 28 -3.19 -3.91 -1.32
C ILE A 28 -3.82 -4.62 -0.13
N VAL A 29 -4.25 -3.87 0.89
CA VAL A 29 -4.93 -4.41 2.08
C VAL A 29 -6.14 -5.26 1.67
N ASN A 30 -6.99 -4.73 0.81
CA ASN A 30 -8.19 -5.43 0.33
C ASN A 30 -7.84 -6.70 -0.47
N SER A 31 -6.79 -6.66 -1.29
CA SER A 31 -6.33 -7.82 -2.06
C SER A 31 -5.83 -8.95 -1.16
N VAL A 32 -5.01 -8.60 -0.16
CA VAL A 32 -4.49 -9.58 0.82
C VAL A 32 -5.61 -10.15 1.68
N LYS A 33 -6.54 -9.30 2.15
CA LYS A 33 -7.73 -9.74 2.91
C LYS A 33 -8.59 -10.72 2.12
N ARG A 34 -8.87 -10.44 0.84
CA ARG A 34 -9.65 -11.36 0.01
C ARG A 34 -8.94 -12.68 -0.25
N LYS A 35 -7.63 -12.65 -0.50
CA LYS A 35 -6.87 -13.84 -0.90
C LYS A 35 -6.51 -14.74 0.28
N PHE A 36 -6.22 -14.14 1.42
CA PHE A 36 -5.64 -14.85 2.58
C PHE A 36 -6.47 -14.74 3.85
N ALA A 37 -7.59 -14.00 3.84
CA ALA A 37 -8.38 -13.68 5.03
C ALA A 37 -7.57 -12.98 6.15
N LEU A 38 -6.50 -12.28 5.78
CA LEU A 38 -5.62 -11.52 6.67
C LEU A 38 -5.76 -10.03 6.44
N GLU A 39 -5.81 -9.26 7.53
CA GLU A 39 -5.87 -7.80 7.47
C GLU A 39 -4.49 -7.19 7.75
N LEU A 40 -3.96 -6.47 6.75
CA LEU A 40 -2.72 -5.71 6.90
C LEU A 40 -3.02 -4.37 7.57
N VAL A 41 -2.23 -4.03 8.58
CA VAL A 41 -2.26 -2.71 9.23
C VAL A 41 -1.08 -1.90 8.73
N ALA A 42 -1.32 -0.64 8.37
CA ALA A 42 -0.25 0.25 7.93
C ALA A 42 0.72 0.54 9.09
N GLU A 43 2.02 0.39 8.83
CA GLU A 43 3.08 0.74 9.79
C GLU A 43 3.33 2.26 9.83
N VAL A 44 3.12 2.93 8.69
CA VAL A 44 3.33 4.37 8.54
C VAL A 44 2.19 5.14 9.19
N ILE A 45 2.55 6.22 9.89
CA ILE A 45 1.59 7.17 10.50
C ILE A 45 1.13 8.15 9.42
N TYR A 46 -0.20 8.27 9.25
CA TYR A 46 -0.82 9.34 8.47
C TYR A 46 -1.00 10.58 9.35
N ILE A 47 -0.60 11.75 8.84
CA ILE A 47 -0.71 13.06 9.52
C ILE A 47 -1.70 13.93 8.76
#